data_AF-A0A951F096-F1
#
_entry.id   AF-A0A951F096-F1
#
_cell.length_a   1.000
_cell.length_b   1.000
_cell.length_c   1.000
_cell.angle_alpha   90.00
_cell.angle_beta   90.00
_cell.angle_gamma   90.00
#
_symmetry.space_group_name_H-M   'P 1'
#
loop_
_entity.id
_entity.type
_entity.pdbx_description
1 polymer ?
#
loop_
_entity_poly.entity_id
_entity_poly.type
_entity_poly.pdbx_seq_one_letter_code
_entity_poly.pdbx_strand_id
1 'polypeptide(L)'
;MIWTRVALAAGFIIGGTFSADAQGRRGGVPEPYTPAPDAKDLKAVLFRWMWGMGMLKGHDERDMVATLEYHGKGTIQVDGQPCTLTKYRVSTNYQTFSQRIQYACARPNGEMYSNVEVVSGLYAWNEDKPGAQIGPTKGTTIPMPGAVEERLVRLWASPQGAPKAALAGTTETFWLGANPGTLFADGLAKAGQTSVSWDSGKPVVTFPIPGVPGAIATATLDAAYFTTQRVVVKQGSTTTEFTYGDYQDWNNPLNKIGVLYAGKIVERRNGAVVRDLTTTVTETGNVYVVAPVPASVQAAIKVTGQIPRGVFAKAEPQVNKSAPTPRSGGHPDLSGNWSYTDWIGNYMTGGGRRCSPWQGEGCSRQTNQTEDFELYSPSRFGNLGRPIYKPEYWDKVQELDMWTNKYDPVMTCQPLGVPREGPPRRIYQTDRDVTFIYTGGDAGGGYGEYRIIPTDGRPHPKSAELDITYMGDTVGRWEGDTLVLDAVAFTDMTWLGRGGLFHSDQMHVGERFTRQGDALLYDVTVEDPEVLVEPWVLPRRTVARNPNPDAGLIRERGNCEVQELGHATSQIRH
;
A
#
# COMPACT_ATOMS: atom_id res chain seq x y z
N MET A 1 -30.69 60.76 15.08
CA MET A 1 -31.53 60.73 16.30
C MET A 1 -31.10 59.54 17.15
N ILE A 2 -30.65 59.92 18.33
CA ILE A 2 -30.34 59.23 19.59
C ILE A 2 -31.09 57.91 19.94
N TRP A 3 -30.35 56.92 20.47
CA TRP A 3 -30.51 56.25 21.81
C TRP A 3 -30.23 54.72 21.83
N THR A 4 -29.05 54.40 22.36
CA THR A 4 -28.68 53.52 23.51
C THR A 4 -29.52 52.32 23.98
N ARG A 5 -28.78 51.22 24.22
CA ARG A 5 -28.94 50.00 25.06
C ARG A 5 -30.06 49.96 26.13
N VAL A 6 -30.67 48.77 26.29
CA VAL A 6 -31.08 48.20 27.60
C VAL A 6 -30.89 46.67 27.59
N ALA A 7 -30.26 46.15 28.64
CA ALA A 7 -30.22 44.73 29.01
C ALA A 7 -31.32 44.44 30.04
N LEU A 8 -31.88 43.23 30.06
CA LEU A 8 -32.56 42.68 31.24
C LEU A 8 -32.52 41.15 31.22
N ALA A 9 -32.19 40.61 32.39
CA ALA A 9 -32.03 39.21 32.72
C ALA A 9 -33.22 38.70 33.58
N ALA A 10 -33.26 37.36 33.74
CA ALA A 10 -34.06 36.53 34.67
C ALA A 10 -35.56 36.32 34.33
N GLY A 11 -36.18 35.15 34.47
CA GLY A 11 -35.78 33.81 34.94
C GLY A 11 -37.01 32.86 35.05
N PHE A 12 -36.75 31.55 35.18
CA PHE A 12 -37.64 30.41 35.57
C PHE A 12 -38.71 29.89 34.56
N ILE A 13 -38.50 28.74 33.86
CA ILE A 13 -38.78 27.29 34.18
C ILE A 13 -40.27 27.05 34.52
N ILE A 14 -41.08 26.24 33.81
CA ILE A 14 -41.20 24.76 33.83
C ILE A 14 -42.03 24.26 32.61
N GLY A 15 -41.60 23.13 32.00
CA GLY A 15 -42.49 22.01 31.65
C GLY A 15 -42.89 21.81 30.19
N GLY A 16 -42.29 20.82 29.51
CA GLY A 16 -42.79 20.28 28.25
C GLY A 16 -41.73 19.57 27.42
N THR A 17 -41.46 18.31 27.74
CA THR A 17 -40.61 17.39 26.96
C THR A 17 -41.15 17.19 25.54
N PHE A 18 -40.39 17.60 24.53
CA PHE A 18 -40.49 17.05 23.18
C PHE A 18 -39.29 16.15 22.93
N SER A 19 -39.53 14.85 22.93
CA SER A 19 -38.61 13.84 22.46
C SER A 19 -38.40 14.01 20.96
N ALA A 20 -37.18 14.35 20.55
CA ALA A 20 -36.72 14.18 19.18
C ALA A 20 -35.79 12.96 19.15
N ASP A 21 -36.38 11.80 18.89
CA ASP A 21 -35.64 10.59 18.52
C ASP A 21 -34.96 10.82 17.16
N ALA A 22 -33.68 11.18 17.20
CA ALA A 22 -32.76 11.06 16.07
C ALA A 22 -31.87 9.84 16.28
N GLN A 23 -32.47 8.65 16.25
CA GLN A 23 -31.72 7.40 16.11
C GLN A 23 -31.34 7.19 14.64
N GLY A 24 -30.08 7.48 14.33
CA GLY A 24 -29.46 7.19 13.04
C GLY A 24 -27.95 7.05 13.20
N ARG A 25 -27.53 5.92 13.80
CA ARG A 25 -26.15 5.37 13.87
C ARG A 25 -25.03 6.25 13.27
N ARG A 26 -24.45 7.14 14.07
CA ARG A 26 -23.00 7.37 14.07
C ARG A 26 -22.46 6.74 15.34
N GLY A 27 -21.94 5.52 15.24
CA GLY A 27 -21.06 5.04 16.30
C GLY A 27 -19.94 6.06 16.43
N GLY A 28 -19.79 6.65 17.62
CA GLY A 28 -18.72 7.60 17.89
C GLY A 28 -17.40 6.98 17.48
N VAL A 29 -16.56 7.72 16.76
CA VAL A 29 -15.24 7.21 16.43
C VAL A 29 -14.48 7.07 17.75
N PRO A 30 -13.84 5.92 18.04
CA PRO A 30 -13.08 5.76 19.27
C PRO A 30 -12.05 6.88 19.40
N GLU A 31 -11.94 7.48 20.59
CA GLU A 31 -10.93 8.50 20.86
C GLU A 31 -9.52 7.93 20.64
N PRO A 32 -8.59 8.68 20.01
CA PRO A 32 -7.20 8.28 19.81
C PRO A 32 -6.50 7.93 21.13
N TYR A 33 -5.59 6.95 21.11
CA TYR A 33 -4.93 6.51 22.34
C TYR A 33 -3.80 7.46 22.71
N THR A 34 -3.96 8.20 23.80
CA THR A 34 -2.90 9.05 24.35
C THR A 34 -2.34 8.43 25.63
N PRO A 35 -1.10 7.88 25.62
CA PRO A 35 -0.51 7.31 26.83
C PRO A 35 -0.25 8.39 27.88
N ALA A 36 -0.58 8.10 29.15
CA ALA A 36 -0.26 8.99 30.27
C ALA A 36 1.24 9.34 30.31
N PRO A 37 1.66 10.59 30.60
CA PRO A 37 3.06 11.04 30.46
C PRO A 37 4.11 10.12 31.11
N ASP A 38 3.79 9.56 32.27
CA ASP A 38 4.63 8.67 33.07
C ASP A 38 4.39 7.17 32.83
N ALA A 39 3.51 6.80 31.89
CA ALA A 39 3.23 5.41 31.54
C ALA A 39 4.49 4.68 31.07
N LYS A 40 4.75 3.54 31.73
CA LYS A 40 5.95 2.71 31.53
C LYS A 40 5.64 1.30 31.04
N ASP A 41 4.36 0.98 30.85
CA ASP A 41 3.90 -0.30 30.36
C ASP A 41 4.20 -0.49 28.86
N LEU A 42 4.10 -1.73 28.41
CA LEU A 42 4.48 -2.15 27.06
C LEU A 42 3.66 -1.44 25.98
N LYS A 43 2.37 -1.19 26.24
CA LYS A 43 1.48 -0.57 25.27
C LYS A 43 1.88 0.89 25.03
N ALA A 44 2.07 1.63 26.11
CA ALA A 44 2.54 3.01 26.06
C ALA A 44 3.90 3.12 25.37
N VAL A 45 4.84 2.21 25.68
CA VAL A 45 6.18 2.22 25.07
C VAL A 45 6.14 1.88 23.58
N LEU A 46 5.40 0.85 23.15
CA LEU A 46 5.28 0.50 21.74
C LEU A 46 4.57 1.61 20.94
N PHE A 47 3.52 2.22 21.51
CA PHE A 47 2.85 3.36 20.90
C PHE A 47 3.81 4.54 20.74
N ARG A 48 4.50 4.95 21.80
CA ARG A 48 5.47 6.07 21.76
C ARG A 48 6.65 5.82 20.83
N TRP A 49 7.12 4.58 20.75
CA TRP A 49 8.20 4.20 19.84
C TRP A 49 7.80 4.44 18.39
N MET A 50 6.65 3.90 17.97
CA MET A 50 6.17 4.06 16.60
C MET A 50 5.72 5.50 16.31
N TRP A 51 5.06 6.15 17.26
CA TRP A 51 4.63 7.54 17.17
C TRP A 51 5.81 8.52 17.09
N GLY A 52 6.81 8.37 17.97
CA GLY A 52 8.00 9.22 18.03
C GLY A 52 8.88 9.12 16.78
N MET A 53 8.81 7.99 16.08
CA MET A 53 9.43 7.82 14.77
C MET A 53 8.57 8.33 13.59
N GLY A 54 7.35 8.81 13.86
CA GLY A 54 6.41 9.32 12.85
C GLY A 54 5.64 8.23 12.08
N MET A 55 5.70 6.97 12.51
CA MET A 55 5.13 5.83 11.78
C MET A 55 3.62 5.71 11.93
N LEU A 56 3.05 6.17 13.05
CA LEU A 56 1.62 6.10 13.34
C LEU A 56 0.90 7.33 12.79
N LYS A 57 -0.08 7.11 11.92
CA LYS A 57 -0.74 8.19 11.16
C LYS A 57 -2.22 7.94 10.98
N GLY A 58 -2.91 9.02 10.66
CA GLY A 58 -4.37 9.04 10.50
C GLY A 58 -5.14 8.96 11.80
N HIS A 59 -6.45 9.02 11.65
CA HIS A 59 -7.35 9.04 12.78
C HIS A 59 -7.32 7.73 13.58
N ASP A 60 -7.01 6.61 12.91
CA ASP A 60 -6.85 5.30 13.54
C ASP A 60 -5.41 5.08 14.10
N GLU A 61 -4.48 6.03 13.91
CA GLU A 61 -3.08 5.96 14.35
C GLU A 61 -2.38 4.64 13.98
N ARG A 62 -2.51 4.26 12.71
CA ARG A 62 -1.96 3.00 12.20
C ARG A 62 -0.52 3.18 11.76
N ASP A 63 0.26 2.12 11.88
CA ASP A 63 1.60 2.04 11.28
C ASP A 63 1.53 1.89 9.76
N MET A 64 1.90 2.93 9.05
CA MET A 64 1.70 2.95 7.61
C MET A 64 3.00 2.95 6.79
N VAL A 65 4.14 2.70 7.43
CA VAL A 65 5.43 2.48 6.73
C VAL A 65 5.49 1.04 6.24
N ALA A 66 5.02 0.76 5.03
CA ALA A 66 5.00 -0.60 4.49
C ALA A 66 6.23 -0.93 3.64
N THR A 67 6.78 0.07 2.97
CA THR A 67 7.95 -0.04 2.11
C THR A 67 8.99 1.01 2.48
N LEU A 68 10.24 0.77 2.11
CA LEU A 68 11.32 1.75 2.30
C LEU A 68 12.40 1.53 1.25
N GLU A 69 12.74 2.59 0.54
CA GLU A 69 14.00 2.70 -0.19
C GLU A 69 14.97 3.54 0.61
N TYR A 70 16.19 3.06 0.67
CA TYR A 70 17.26 3.67 1.43
C TYR A 70 18.50 3.66 0.57
N HIS A 71 19.13 4.83 0.41
CA HIS A 71 20.41 4.96 -0.24
C HIS A 71 21.42 5.47 0.78
N GLY A 72 22.66 5.04 0.63
CA GLY A 72 23.70 5.46 1.54
C GLY A 72 25.10 5.37 0.97
N LYS A 73 26.04 5.81 1.78
CA LYS A 73 27.49 5.69 1.59
C LYS A 73 28.12 5.08 2.83
N GLY A 74 29.39 4.70 2.75
CA GLY A 74 30.14 4.17 3.89
C GLY A 74 30.93 2.94 3.50
N THR A 75 31.07 2.00 4.43
CA THR A 75 31.93 0.82 4.28
C THR A 75 31.18 -0.44 4.70
N ILE A 76 31.39 -1.53 3.97
CA ILE A 76 30.93 -2.87 4.33
C ILE A 76 32.12 -3.84 4.40
N GLN A 77 31.95 -4.99 5.03
CA GLN A 77 32.90 -6.09 4.96
C GLN A 77 32.48 -7.08 3.88
N VAL A 78 33.38 -7.38 2.95
CA VAL A 78 33.21 -8.42 1.92
C VAL A 78 34.37 -9.39 2.06
N ASP A 79 34.08 -10.67 2.33
CA ASP A 79 35.09 -11.72 2.57
C ASP A 79 36.13 -11.34 3.63
N GLY A 80 35.71 -10.60 4.67
CA GLY A 80 36.57 -10.14 5.76
C GLY A 80 37.48 -8.95 5.40
N GLN A 81 37.34 -8.36 4.21
CA GLN A 81 38.04 -7.15 3.80
C GLN A 81 37.08 -5.94 3.80
N PRO A 82 37.53 -4.75 4.26
CA PRO A 82 36.73 -3.55 4.14
C PRO A 82 36.51 -3.21 2.66
N CYS A 83 35.32 -2.71 2.33
CA CYS A 83 34.95 -2.33 0.97
C CYS A 83 34.17 -1.01 1.02
N THR A 84 34.74 0.04 0.45
CA THR A 84 34.16 1.40 0.46
C THR A 84 33.07 1.49 -0.60
N LEU A 85 31.85 1.80 -0.19
CA LEU A 85 30.67 1.83 -1.04
C LEU A 85 30.75 2.95 -2.09
N THR A 86 30.57 2.58 -3.35
CA THR A 86 30.32 3.50 -4.47
C THR A 86 28.84 3.52 -4.86
N LYS A 87 28.09 2.46 -4.51
CA LYS A 87 26.64 2.37 -4.62
C LYS A 87 26.10 1.57 -3.45
N TYR A 88 25.00 2.03 -2.85
CA TYR A 88 24.25 1.27 -1.86
C TYR A 88 22.79 1.68 -1.92
N ARG A 89 21.92 0.77 -2.36
CA ARG A 89 20.47 0.94 -2.46
C ARG A 89 19.80 -0.27 -1.79
N VAL A 90 18.96 -0.01 -0.80
CA VAL A 90 18.17 -1.02 -0.10
C VAL A 90 16.71 -0.76 -0.41
N SER A 91 16.01 -1.76 -0.93
CA SER A 91 14.57 -1.72 -1.17
C SER A 91 13.90 -2.74 -0.26
N THR A 92 13.09 -2.28 0.69
CA THR A 92 12.46 -3.08 1.75
C THR A 92 10.95 -3.09 1.59
N ASN A 93 10.34 -4.26 1.79
CA ASN A 93 8.90 -4.46 1.85
C ASN A 93 8.57 -5.32 3.07
N TYR A 94 8.01 -4.69 4.11
CA TYR A 94 7.69 -5.36 5.38
C TYR A 94 6.49 -6.31 5.26
N GLN A 95 5.62 -6.16 4.26
CA GLN A 95 4.46 -7.02 4.05
C GLN A 95 4.85 -8.42 3.59
N THR A 96 5.89 -8.51 2.77
CA THR A 96 6.39 -9.77 2.18
C THR A 96 7.65 -10.29 2.86
N PHE A 97 8.07 -9.65 3.97
CA PHE A 97 9.29 -10.01 4.69
C PHE A 97 10.50 -9.95 3.75
N SER A 98 10.56 -8.89 2.93
CA SER A 98 11.48 -8.78 1.82
C SER A 98 12.44 -7.61 1.94
N GLN A 99 13.69 -7.84 1.54
CA GLN A 99 14.70 -6.80 1.41
C GLN A 99 15.66 -7.15 0.27
N ARG A 100 15.89 -6.21 -0.65
CA ARG A 100 16.91 -6.28 -1.70
C ARG A 100 17.97 -5.21 -1.44
N ILE A 101 19.22 -5.60 -1.28
CA ILE A 101 20.37 -4.73 -1.04
C ILE A 101 21.28 -4.80 -2.26
N GLN A 102 21.23 -3.77 -3.10
CA GLN A 102 22.15 -3.60 -4.22
C GLN A 102 23.33 -2.74 -3.79
N TYR A 103 24.55 -3.23 -3.98
CA TYR A 103 25.74 -2.44 -3.71
C TYR A 103 26.88 -2.69 -4.69
N ALA A 104 27.73 -1.68 -4.80
CA ALA A 104 29.04 -1.75 -5.42
C ALA A 104 30.05 -1.05 -4.50
N CYS A 105 31.27 -1.55 -4.42
CA CYS A 105 32.28 -1.04 -3.53
C CYS A 105 33.69 -1.29 -4.05
N ALA A 106 34.65 -0.51 -3.58
CA ALA A 106 36.07 -0.63 -3.87
C ALA A 106 36.82 -1.19 -2.65
N ARG A 107 37.60 -2.25 -2.85
CA ARG A 107 38.52 -2.81 -1.86
C ARG A 107 39.81 -1.96 -1.76
N PRO A 108 40.61 -2.08 -0.68
CA PRO A 108 41.85 -1.32 -0.52
C PRO A 108 42.88 -1.53 -1.64
N ASN A 109 42.84 -2.69 -2.31
CA ASN A 109 43.68 -3.01 -3.47
C ASN A 109 43.17 -2.40 -4.79
N GLY A 110 42.06 -1.65 -4.79
CA GLY A 110 41.43 -1.06 -5.98
C GLY A 110 40.47 -2.00 -6.72
N GLU A 111 40.32 -3.25 -6.27
CA GLU A 111 39.37 -4.21 -6.87
C GLU A 111 37.92 -3.76 -6.61
N MET A 112 37.11 -3.77 -7.67
CA MET A 112 35.69 -3.46 -7.58
C MET A 112 34.89 -4.73 -7.29
N TYR A 113 33.99 -4.65 -6.32
CA TYR A 113 33.05 -5.72 -5.98
C TYR A 113 31.61 -5.20 -6.07
N SER A 114 30.70 -6.00 -6.62
CA SER A 114 29.27 -5.69 -6.64
C SER A 114 28.44 -6.93 -6.39
N ASN A 115 27.28 -6.73 -5.75
CA ASN A 115 26.34 -7.80 -5.47
C ASN A 115 24.93 -7.23 -5.26
N VAL A 116 23.92 -8.09 -5.42
CA VAL A 116 22.55 -7.83 -5.02
C VAL A 116 22.10 -8.94 -4.07
N GLU A 117 22.00 -8.63 -2.78
CA GLU A 117 21.54 -9.57 -1.76
C GLU A 117 20.02 -9.46 -1.62
N VAL A 118 19.30 -10.59 -1.69
CA VAL A 118 17.83 -10.59 -1.53
C VAL A 118 17.39 -11.57 -0.45
N VAL A 119 16.44 -11.15 0.36
CA VAL A 119 15.59 -12.03 1.17
C VAL A 119 14.14 -11.73 0.84
N SER A 120 13.30 -12.77 0.79
CA SER A 120 11.86 -12.66 0.61
C SER A 120 11.20 -13.86 1.29
N GLY A 121 10.47 -13.60 2.37
CA GLY A 121 9.98 -14.66 3.26
C GLY A 121 11.12 -15.51 3.82
N LEU A 122 11.08 -16.81 3.52
CA LEU A 122 12.10 -17.79 3.96
C LEU A 122 13.06 -18.20 2.84
N TYR A 123 13.14 -17.37 1.79
CA TYR A 123 14.09 -17.54 0.69
C TYR A 123 15.12 -16.43 0.72
N ALA A 124 16.35 -16.77 0.39
CA ALA A 124 17.42 -15.80 0.16
C ALA A 124 18.27 -16.22 -1.03
N TRP A 125 18.72 -15.25 -1.81
CA TRP A 125 19.57 -15.47 -2.99
C TRP A 125 20.40 -14.23 -3.30
N ASN A 126 21.46 -14.40 -4.08
CA ASN A 126 22.16 -13.29 -4.72
C ASN A 126 21.71 -13.15 -6.17
N GLU A 127 21.68 -11.93 -6.68
CA GLU A 127 21.43 -11.61 -8.09
C GLU A 127 22.66 -10.88 -8.67
N ASP A 128 23.02 -11.16 -9.93
CA ASP A 128 24.03 -10.37 -10.64
C ASP A 128 23.52 -8.95 -10.99
N LYS A 129 22.21 -8.82 -11.14
CA LYS A 129 21.50 -7.55 -11.30
C LYS A 129 20.10 -7.62 -10.68
N PRO A 130 19.52 -6.47 -10.30
CA PRO A 130 18.18 -6.44 -9.72
C PRO A 130 17.16 -7.17 -10.59
N GLY A 131 16.48 -8.15 -10.00
CA GLY A 131 15.40 -8.89 -10.61
C GLY A 131 15.79 -9.94 -11.65
N ALA A 132 17.00 -10.48 -11.55
CA ALA A 132 17.43 -11.62 -12.35
C ALA A 132 16.51 -12.84 -12.18
N GLN A 133 16.14 -13.48 -13.30
CA GLN A 133 15.30 -14.70 -13.35
C GLN A 133 13.90 -14.56 -12.73
N ILE A 134 13.38 -13.34 -12.64
CA ILE A 134 11.97 -13.08 -12.36
C ILE A 134 11.21 -13.27 -13.68
N GLY A 135 10.45 -14.35 -13.80
CA GLY A 135 9.83 -14.79 -15.07
C GLY A 135 10.83 -14.90 -16.21
N PRO A 136 10.61 -14.26 -17.39
CA PRO A 136 11.49 -14.41 -18.54
C PRO A 136 12.76 -13.53 -18.49
N THR A 137 13.04 -12.83 -17.39
CA THR A 137 14.14 -11.86 -17.33
C THR A 137 15.51 -12.54 -17.36
N LYS A 138 16.44 -11.96 -18.14
CA LYS A 138 17.84 -12.42 -18.21
C LYS A 138 18.57 -12.14 -16.90
N GLY A 139 19.62 -12.90 -16.60
CA GLY A 139 20.49 -12.73 -15.43
C GLY A 139 20.73 -14.05 -14.71
N THR A 140 21.50 -14.00 -13.64
CA THR A 140 21.83 -15.17 -12.82
C THR A 140 21.45 -14.94 -11.36
N THR A 141 20.95 -16.02 -10.75
CA THR A 141 20.65 -16.05 -9.32
C THR A 141 21.44 -17.17 -8.66
N ILE A 142 21.89 -16.93 -7.44
CA ILE A 142 22.62 -17.91 -6.63
C ILE A 142 21.79 -18.12 -5.35
N PRO A 143 21.16 -19.30 -5.15
CA PRO A 143 20.43 -19.60 -3.92
C PRO A 143 21.33 -19.54 -2.68
N MET A 144 20.88 -18.86 -1.62
CA MET A 144 21.63 -18.61 -0.38
C MET A 144 20.85 -19.06 0.87
N PRO A 145 20.51 -20.36 1.03
CA PRO A 145 19.69 -20.84 2.14
C PRO A 145 20.30 -20.50 3.52
N GLY A 146 21.62 -20.52 3.65
CA GLY A 146 22.31 -20.16 4.90
C GLY A 146 22.30 -18.67 5.26
N ALA A 147 21.82 -17.80 4.37
CA ALA A 147 21.75 -16.35 4.58
C ALA A 147 20.35 -15.84 4.96
N VAL A 148 19.32 -16.70 4.94
CA VAL A 148 17.92 -16.30 5.21
C VAL A 148 17.81 -15.61 6.57
N GLU A 149 18.29 -16.28 7.62
CA GLU A 149 18.18 -15.78 8.99
C GLU A 149 18.96 -14.49 9.21
N GLU A 150 20.19 -14.41 8.69
CA GLU A 150 21.04 -13.23 8.80
C GLU A 150 20.41 -12.01 8.10
N ARG A 151 19.77 -12.20 6.94
CA ARG A 151 19.07 -11.13 6.22
C ARG A 151 17.75 -10.73 6.87
N LEU A 152 16.99 -11.69 7.42
CA LEU A 152 15.80 -11.40 8.21
C LEU A 152 16.13 -10.64 9.50
N VAL A 153 17.24 -10.98 10.17
CA VAL A 153 17.76 -10.21 11.31
C VAL A 153 18.03 -8.76 10.89
N ARG A 154 18.68 -8.53 9.75
CA ARG A 154 18.92 -7.17 9.24
C ARG A 154 17.64 -6.40 8.91
N LEU A 155 16.66 -7.08 8.31
CA LEU A 155 15.33 -6.51 8.02
C LEU A 155 14.62 -6.07 9.30
N TRP A 156 14.49 -6.99 10.27
CA TRP A 156 13.67 -6.79 11.46
C TRP A 156 14.38 -6.08 12.60
N ALA A 157 15.71 -6.02 12.61
CA ALA A 157 16.44 -5.19 13.56
C ALA A 157 16.54 -3.73 13.13
N SER A 158 16.27 -3.42 11.85
CA SER A 158 16.31 -2.05 11.30
C SER A 158 15.44 -1.06 12.10
N PRO A 159 15.70 0.26 12.02
CA PRO A 159 14.98 1.25 12.83
C PRO A 159 13.44 1.14 12.73
N GLN A 160 12.92 0.95 11.51
CA GLN A 160 11.48 0.80 11.27
C GLN A 160 11.01 -0.66 11.39
N GLY A 161 11.89 -1.64 11.20
CA GLY A 161 11.58 -3.06 11.37
C GLY A 161 11.45 -3.49 12.83
N ALA A 162 12.29 -2.96 13.72
CA ALA A 162 12.33 -3.32 15.13
C ALA A 162 11.00 -3.11 15.87
N PRO A 163 10.32 -1.95 15.79
CA PRO A 163 9.02 -1.79 16.43
C PRO A 163 7.95 -2.72 15.83
N LYS A 164 8.00 -2.99 14.52
CA LYS A 164 7.07 -3.93 13.86
C LYS A 164 7.27 -5.37 14.35
N ALA A 165 8.53 -5.79 14.48
CA ALA A 165 8.89 -7.10 15.02
C ALA A 165 8.48 -7.22 16.50
N ALA A 166 8.70 -6.17 17.29
CA ALA A 166 8.24 -6.11 18.67
C ALA A 166 6.72 -6.24 18.77
N LEU A 167 5.98 -5.56 17.90
CA LEU A 167 4.53 -5.65 17.86
C LEU A 167 4.06 -7.04 17.41
N ALA A 168 4.71 -7.62 16.40
CA ALA A 168 4.47 -8.98 15.94
C ALA A 168 4.62 -10.01 17.07
N GLY A 169 5.56 -9.81 17.99
CA GLY A 169 5.75 -10.69 19.15
C GLY A 169 4.65 -10.61 20.21
N THR A 170 3.72 -9.64 20.13
CA THR A 170 2.60 -9.51 21.10
C THR A 170 1.39 -10.38 20.75
N THR A 171 1.33 -10.91 19.52
CA THR A 171 0.16 -11.59 18.94
C THR A 171 0.60 -12.78 18.09
N GLU A 172 -0.28 -13.76 17.87
CA GLU A 172 0.00 -14.88 16.95
C GLU A 172 -0.11 -14.49 15.47
N THR A 173 -0.80 -13.38 15.17
CA THR A 173 -1.02 -12.90 13.81
C THR A 173 -0.30 -11.58 13.60
N PHE A 174 0.56 -11.51 12.59
CA PHE A 174 1.25 -10.28 12.23
C PHE A 174 0.27 -9.32 11.53
N TRP A 175 0.11 -8.14 12.11
CA TRP A 175 -0.78 -7.11 11.59
C TRP A 175 0.02 -5.84 11.28
N LEU A 176 0.47 -5.70 10.03
CA LEU A 176 1.05 -4.44 9.57
C LEU A 176 -0.07 -3.40 9.49
N GLY A 177 0.16 -2.19 9.99
CA GLY A 177 -0.91 -1.22 10.18
C GLY A 177 -1.67 -1.37 11.50
N ALA A 178 -1.15 -2.16 12.44
CA ALA A 178 -1.65 -2.15 13.79
C ALA A 178 -1.44 -0.82 14.49
N ASN A 179 -2.46 -0.39 15.25
CA ASN A 179 -2.34 0.63 16.26
C ASN A 179 -2.04 -0.06 17.61
N PRO A 180 -0.83 0.06 18.17
CA PRO A 180 -0.49 -0.51 19.49
C PRO A 180 -1.48 -0.12 20.59
N GLY A 181 -2.07 1.08 20.51
CA GLY A 181 -3.09 1.60 21.42
C GLY A 181 -4.38 0.77 21.49
N THR A 182 -4.59 -0.15 20.55
CA THR A 182 -5.82 -0.95 20.46
C THR A 182 -5.62 -2.45 20.67
N LEU A 183 -4.37 -2.93 20.74
CA LEU A 183 -4.08 -4.37 20.63
C LEU A 183 -4.22 -5.12 21.95
N PHE A 184 -3.93 -4.49 23.08
CA PHE A 184 -3.97 -5.12 24.41
C PHE A 184 -4.21 -4.10 25.52
N ALA A 185 -4.52 -4.61 26.72
CA ALA A 185 -4.82 -3.80 27.90
C ALA A 185 -3.59 -3.04 28.42
N ASP A 186 -3.83 -1.91 29.08
CA ASP A 186 -2.79 -1.11 29.75
C ASP A 186 -2.16 -1.89 30.94
N GLY A 187 -0.98 -1.45 31.39
CA GLY A 187 -0.34 -1.94 32.62
C GLY A 187 0.45 -3.25 32.47
N LEU A 188 0.54 -3.81 31.26
CA LEU A 188 1.32 -5.02 31.00
C LEU A 188 2.81 -4.71 30.78
N ALA A 189 3.69 -5.39 31.51
CA ALA A 189 5.14 -5.38 31.21
C ALA A 189 5.51 -6.37 30.08
N LYS A 190 4.62 -7.32 29.77
CA LYS A 190 4.82 -8.35 28.75
C LYS A 190 3.48 -8.73 28.11
N ALA A 191 3.48 -8.87 26.79
CA ALA A 191 2.40 -9.43 25.99
C ALA A 191 3.00 -10.41 24.97
N GLY A 192 2.47 -11.63 24.90
CA GLY A 192 3.07 -12.69 24.09
C GLY A 192 4.56 -12.92 24.43
N GLN A 193 5.42 -12.79 23.43
CA GLN A 193 6.87 -12.92 23.53
C GLN A 193 7.60 -11.57 23.66
N THR A 194 6.86 -10.46 23.64
CA THR A 194 7.43 -9.12 23.75
C THR A 194 7.28 -8.58 25.16
N SER A 195 8.37 -8.03 25.72
CA SER A 195 8.37 -7.42 27.05
C SER A 195 9.11 -6.09 27.07
N VAL A 196 8.76 -5.23 28.01
CA VAL A 196 9.47 -3.98 28.28
C VAL A 196 10.12 -4.02 29.66
N SER A 197 11.32 -3.45 29.72
CA SER A 197 12.06 -3.14 30.94
C SER A 197 12.63 -1.72 30.83
N TRP A 198 13.26 -1.23 31.90
CA TRP A 198 13.83 0.11 31.94
C TRP A 198 15.28 0.03 32.44
N ASP A 199 16.20 0.65 31.71
CA ASP A 199 17.62 0.72 32.05
C ASP A 199 18.06 2.17 32.09
N SER A 200 18.53 2.64 33.25
CA SER A 200 18.89 4.05 33.50
C SER A 200 17.87 5.07 32.97
N GLY A 201 16.57 4.77 33.10
CA GLY A 201 15.48 5.64 32.65
C GLY A 201 15.14 5.54 31.15
N LYS A 202 15.85 4.69 30.39
CA LYS A 202 15.53 4.39 28.99
C LYS A 202 14.67 3.13 28.89
N PRO A 203 13.65 3.10 28.02
CA PRO A 203 12.89 1.89 27.78
C PRO A 203 13.72 0.90 26.96
N VAL A 204 13.64 -0.37 27.35
CA VAL A 204 14.31 -1.50 26.71
C VAL A 204 13.26 -2.54 26.37
N VAL A 205 13.05 -2.79 25.07
CA VAL A 205 12.04 -3.72 24.57
C VAL A 205 12.71 -4.99 24.09
N THR A 206 12.29 -6.15 24.60
CA THR A 206 12.79 -7.47 24.19
C THR A 206 11.72 -8.20 23.40
N PHE A 207 12.06 -8.76 22.24
CA PHE A 207 11.11 -9.36 21.30
C PHE A 207 11.77 -10.43 20.40
N PRO A 208 10.99 -11.37 19.84
CA PRO A 208 11.49 -12.33 18.85
C PRO A 208 11.73 -11.67 17.48
N ILE A 209 12.65 -12.22 16.69
CA ILE A 209 12.78 -11.84 15.27
C ILE A 209 11.83 -12.70 14.41
N PRO A 210 10.88 -12.10 13.67
CA PRO A 210 9.97 -12.83 12.81
C PRO A 210 10.69 -13.67 11.75
N GLY A 211 10.36 -14.96 11.66
CA GLY A 211 10.95 -15.90 10.70
C GLY A 211 12.34 -16.42 11.06
N VAL A 212 12.88 -16.08 12.24
CA VAL A 212 14.22 -16.53 12.69
C VAL A 212 14.11 -17.25 14.03
N PRO A 213 14.06 -18.60 14.04
CA PRO A 213 13.92 -19.38 15.27
C PRO A 213 15.03 -19.10 16.29
N GLY A 214 14.64 -18.89 17.54
CA GLY A 214 15.57 -18.69 18.66
C GLY A 214 16.32 -17.36 18.67
N ALA A 215 16.08 -16.47 17.70
CA ALA A 215 16.65 -15.12 17.71
C ALA A 215 15.81 -14.19 18.58
N ILE A 216 16.43 -13.62 19.61
CA ILE A 216 15.82 -12.65 20.52
C ILE A 216 16.55 -11.32 20.37
N ALA A 217 15.79 -10.27 20.08
CA ALA A 217 16.25 -8.90 19.98
C ALA A 217 15.95 -8.11 21.26
N THR A 218 16.85 -7.21 21.61
CA THR A 218 16.68 -6.21 22.66
C THR A 218 16.96 -4.83 22.07
N ALA A 219 15.92 -3.99 21.99
CA ALA A 219 16.01 -2.61 21.53
C ALA A 219 16.08 -1.65 22.71
N THR A 220 17.09 -0.79 22.75
CA THR A 220 17.19 0.34 23.68
C THR A 220 16.74 1.60 22.95
N LEU A 221 15.76 2.31 23.49
CA LEU A 221 15.24 3.54 22.88
C LEU A 221 15.77 4.79 23.59
N ASP A 222 15.75 5.91 22.88
CA ASP A 222 15.97 7.22 23.46
C ASP A 222 14.84 7.60 24.43
N ALA A 223 15.16 8.34 25.50
CA ALA A 223 14.19 8.72 26.51
C ALA A 223 13.31 9.91 26.12
N ALA A 224 13.77 10.78 25.20
CA ALA A 224 13.06 11.98 24.80
C ALA A 224 12.09 11.69 23.65
N TYR A 225 12.55 10.98 22.62
CA TYR A 225 11.79 10.77 21.38
C TYR A 225 11.43 9.30 21.12
N PHE A 226 11.86 8.37 21.98
CA PHE A 226 11.62 6.94 21.81
C PHE A 226 12.15 6.38 20.48
N THR A 227 13.14 7.04 19.88
CA THR A 227 13.84 6.55 18.68
C THR A 227 14.76 5.40 19.06
N THR A 228 14.91 4.42 18.16
CA THR A 228 15.77 3.25 18.40
C THR A 228 17.23 3.69 18.47
N GLN A 229 17.93 3.53 19.59
CA GLN A 229 19.38 3.83 19.67
C GLN A 229 20.22 2.62 19.32
N ARG A 230 19.77 1.45 19.77
CA ARG A 230 20.52 0.19 19.66
C ARG A 230 19.57 -0.99 19.60
N VAL A 231 19.87 -1.97 18.76
CA VAL A 231 19.21 -3.29 18.75
C VAL A 231 20.27 -4.36 18.83
N VAL A 232 20.20 -5.23 19.84
CA VAL A 232 21.09 -6.38 20.00
C VAL A 232 20.29 -7.64 19.79
N VAL A 233 20.64 -8.44 18.80
CA VAL A 233 20.03 -9.73 18.48
C VAL A 233 20.97 -10.85 18.91
N LYS A 234 20.48 -11.74 19.78
CA LYS A 234 21.19 -12.96 20.18
C LYS A 234 20.53 -14.17 19.56
N GLN A 235 21.32 -15.01 18.91
CA GLN A 235 20.88 -16.26 18.31
C GLN A 235 21.99 -17.31 18.47
N GLY A 236 21.76 -18.29 19.36
CA GLY A 236 22.80 -19.25 19.74
C GLY A 236 24.05 -18.54 20.27
N SER A 237 25.20 -18.80 19.66
CA SER A 237 26.48 -18.13 19.97
C SER A 237 26.69 -16.80 19.24
N THR A 238 25.83 -16.46 18.28
CA THR A 238 25.96 -15.23 17.48
C THR A 238 25.28 -14.06 18.18
N THR A 239 25.99 -12.95 18.30
CA THR A 239 25.42 -11.65 18.68
C THR A 239 25.58 -10.67 17.53
N THR A 240 24.47 -10.15 17.03
CA THR A 240 24.44 -9.09 16.02
C THR A 240 23.92 -7.82 16.68
N GLU A 241 24.68 -6.73 16.59
CA GLU A 241 24.35 -5.45 17.19
C GLU A 241 24.21 -4.40 16.10
N PHE A 242 23.16 -3.60 16.20
CA PHE A 242 22.92 -2.44 15.37
C PHE A 242 22.87 -1.20 16.26
N THR A 243 23.59 -0.15 15.88
CA THR A 243 23.52 1.17 16.52
C THR A 243 23.04 2.20 15.51
N TYR A 244 22.16 3.08 15.96
CA TYR A 244 21.50 4.08 15.13
C TYR A 244 21.67 5.48 15.72
N GLY A 245 21.80 6.47 14.85
CA GLY A 245 21.95 7.87 15.22
C GLY A 245 21.56 8.81 14.08
N ASP A 246 21.69 10.11 14.32
CA ASP A 246 21.43 11.17 13.33
C ASP A 246 20.04 11.06 12.70
N TYR A 247 19.02 10.87 13.55
CA TYR A 247 17.64 10.73 13.12
C TYR A 247 17.11 12.03 12.52
N GLN A 248 16.62 11.95 11.30
CA GLN A 248 15.86 13.03 10.65
C GLN A 248 14.97 12.43 9.56
N ASP A 249 14.08 13.23 9.00
CA ASP A 249 13.41 12.86 7.77
C ASP A 249 14.42 12.94 6.62
N TRP A 250 14.96 11.80 6.20
CA TRP A 250 15.90 11.68 5.08
C TRP A 250 15.20 11.56 3.74
N ASN A 251 13.85 11.69 3.68
CA ASN A 251 13.15 11.60 2.41
C ASN A 251 13.63 12.69 1.44
N ASN A 252 13.43 12.46 0.15
CA ASN A 252 13.68 13.46 -0.87
C ASN A 252 13.18 14.84 -0.38
N PRO A 253 13.99 15.92 -0.43
CA PRO A 253 13.61 17.22 0.08
C PRO A 253 12.28 17.77 -0.46
N LEU A 254 11.90 17.33 -1.66
CA LEU A 254 10.63 17.69 -2.30
C LEU A 254 9.42 16.98 -1.71
N ASN A 255 9.63 15.95 -0.88
CA ASN A 255 8.60 15.05 -0.38
C ASN A 255 8.92 14.57 1.05
N LYS A 256 9.12 15.50 1.97
CA LYS A 256 9.18 15.17 3.40
C LYS A 256 7.81 14.64 3.86
N ILE A 257 7.83 13.68 4.78
CA ILE A 257 6.63 13.00 5.30
C ILE A 257 6.60 12.97 6.84
N GLY A 258 7.60 13.56 7.49
CA GLY A 258 7.69 13.64 8.95
C GLY A 258 7.98 12.31 9.63
N VAL A 259 8.56 11.34 8.91
CA VAL A 259 9.02 10.06 9.47
C VAL A 259 10.54 10.13 9.69
N LEU A 260 10.99 9.71 10.87
CA LEU A 260 12.41 9.77 11.24
C LEU A 260 13.14 8.49 10.84
N TYR A 261 14.21 8.65 10.06
CA TYR A 261 15.13 7.60 9.66
C TYR A 261 16.50 7.83 10.28
N ALA A 262 17.19 6.76 10.64
CA ALA A 262 18.57 6.86 11.13
C ALA A 262 19.47 7.38 10.01
N GLY A 263 20.28 8.41 10.31
CA GLY A 263 21.31 8.95 9.42
C GLY A 263 22.63 8.19 9.52
N LYS A 264 22.89 7.56 10.66
CA LYS A 264 24.04 6.70 10.91
C LYS A 264 23.57 5.32 11.32
N ILE A 265 24.12 4.30 10.67
CA ILE A 265 23.82 2.89 10.96
C ILE A 265 25.14 2.14 11.05
N VAL A 266 25.42 1.50 12.19
CA VAL A 266 26.55 0.59 12.32
C VAL A 266 26.07 -0.78 12.72
N GLU A 267 26.39 -1.78 11.91
CA GLU A 267 26.14 -3.19 12.16
C GLU A 267 27.43 -3.86 12.63
N ARG A 268 27.37 -4.56 13.75
CA ARG A 268 28.46 -5.38 14.30
C ARG A 268 27.98 -6.81 14.45
N ARG A 269 28.86 -7.76 14.16
CA ARG A 269 28.64 -9.19 14.43
C ARG A 269 29.77 -9.70 15.30
N ASN A 270 29.42 -10.22 16.48
CA ASN A 270 30.36 -10.66 17.52
C ASN A 270 31.41 -9.58 17.84
N GLY A 271 30.98 -8.31 17.88
CA GLY A 271 31.83 -7.14 18.15
C GLY A 271 32.56 -6.56 16.93
N ALA A 272 32.74 -7.31 15.84
CA ALA A 272 33.40 -6.81 14.63
C ALA A 272 32.43 -6.01 13.76
N VAL A 273 32.86 -4.85 13.24
CA VAL A 273 32.04 -4.01 12.35
C VAL A 273 31.86 -4.70 10.99
N VAL A 274 30.61 -4.95 10.62
CA VAL A 274 30.23 -5.55 9.32
C VAL A 274 29.79 -4.46 8.35
N ARG A 275 29.06 -3.44 8.82
CA ARG A 275 28.64 -2.30 8.01
C ARG A 275 28.73 -1.02 8.82
N ASP A 276 29.21 0.03 8.20
CA ASP A 276 29.15 1.40 8.72
C ASP A 276 28.62 2.30 7.61
N LEU A 277 27.36 2.75 7.77
CA LEU A 277 26.58 3.41 6.74
C LEU A 277 26.14 4.79 7.19
N THR A 278 26.16 5.73 6.25
CA THR A 278 25.54 7.04 6.36
C THR A 278 24.45 7.18 5.31
N THR A 279 23.26 7.52 5.74
CA THR A 279 22.09 7.74 4.89
C THR A 279 22.30 8.97 4.02
N THR A 280 21.98 8.85 2.74
CA THR A 280 22.01 9.98 1.80
C THR A 280 20.61 10.41 1.41
N VAL A 281 19.71 9.45 1.17
CA VAL A 281 18.30 9.70 0.88
C VAL A 281 17.50 8.47 1.28
N THR A 282 16.30 8.69 1.80
CA THR A 282 15.26 7.68 1.89
C THR A 282 14.14 8.02 0.92
N GLU A 283 13.37 7.01 0.54
CA GLU A 283 12.08 7.20 -0.08
C GLU A 283 11.13 6.21 0.56
N THR A 284 10.13 6.74 1.23
CA THR A 284 9.07 5.92 1.83
C THR A 284 7.90 5.89 0.87
N GLY A 285 7.59 7.02 0.21
CA GLY A 285 6.49 7.17 -0.73
C GLY A 285 6.58 6.21 -1.93
N ASN A 286 5.90 5.05 -1.82
CA ASN A 286 5.68 4.03 -2.86
C ASN A 286 6.93 3.66 -3.64
N VAL A 287 7.82 3.05 -2.92
CA VAL A 287 8.82 2.30 -3.64
C VAL A 287 8.10 1.09 -4.23
N TYR A 288 8.17 0.91 -5.55
CA TYR A 288 7.77 -0.31 -6.20
C TYR A 288 8.76 -1.41 -5.78
N VAL A 289 8.60 -1.93 -4.55
CA VAL A 289 9.46 -2.96 -3.96
C VAL A 289 8.77 -4.30 -4.07
N VAL A 290 9.08 -4.98 -5.17
CA VAL A 290 8.68 -6.37 -5.38
C VAL A 290 9.93 -7.23 -5.33
N ALA A 291 9.89 -8.27 -4.50
CA ALA A 291 10.94 -9.27 -4.38
C ALA A 291 10.33 -10.66 -4.58
N PRO A 292 9.82 -10.97 -5.79
CA PRO A 292 9.30 -12.29 -6.07
C PRO A 292 10.45 -13.28 -6.09
N VAL A 293 10.22 -14.48 -5.56
CA VAL A 293 11.26 -15.51 -5.47
C VAL A 293 11.39 -16.17 -6.85
N PRO A 294 12.58 -16.15 -7.49
CA PRO A 294 12.80 -16.83 -8.77
C PRO A 294 12.49 -18.32 -8.69
N ALA A 295 11.92 -18.90 -9.76
CA ALA A 295 11.56 -20.32 -9.79
C ALA A 295 12.77 -21.25 -9.52
N SER A 296 13.96 -20.86 -9.99
CA SER A 296 15.22 -21.55 -9.71
C SER A 296 15.58 -21.58 -8.22
N VAL A 297 15.35 -20.48 -7.50
CA VAL A 297 15.58 -20.37 -6.05
C VAL A 297 14.53 -21.18 -5.28
N GLN A 298 13.26 -21.11 -5.68
CA GLN A 298 12.19 -21.92 -5.09
C GLN A 298 12.49 -23.42 -5.19
N ALA A 299 12.97 -23.87 -6.36
CA ALA A 299 13.34 -25.27 -6.57
C ALA A 299 14.57 -25.70 -5.75
N ALA A 300 15.52 -24.78 -5.52
CA ALA A 300 16.77 -25.08 -4.84
C ALA A 300 16.70 -25.06 -3.30
N ILE A 301 15.73 -24.34 -2.72
CA ILE A 301 15.63 -24.14 -1.26
C ILE A 301 14.39 -24.87 -0.71
N LYS A 302 14.62 -25.85 0.16
CA LYS A 302 13.55 -26.51 0.91
C LYS A 302 13.21 -25.71 2.16
N VAL A 303 12.08 -25.02 2.14
CA VAL A 303 11.57 -24.27 3.30
C VAL A 303 10.96 -25.21 4.33
N THR A 304 11.45 -25.16 5.57
CA THR A 304 10.92 -25.94 6.71
C THR A 304 10.35 -25.07 7.84
N GLY A 305 10.57 -23.76 7.78
CA GLY A 305 10.05 -22.79 8.76
C GLY A 305 8.67 -22.25 8.39
N GLN A 306 8.13 -21.42 9.27
CA GLN A 306 6.89 -20.67 9.04
C GLN A 306 7.13 -19.20 9.36
N ILE A 307 6.62 -18.31 8.50
CA ILE A 307 6.47 -16.89 8.81
C ILE A 307 5.15 -16.67 9.55
N PRO A 308 5.07 -15.69 10.46
CA PRO A 308 3.81 -15.32 11.09
C PRO A 308 2.72 -15.08 10.04
N ARG A 309 1.50 -15.53 10.32
CA ARG A 309 0.37 -15.32 9.42
C ARG A 309 0.08 -13.81 9.35
N GLY A 310 0.25 -13.22 8.17
CA GLY A 310 -0.10 -11.82 7.92
C GLY A 310 -1.59 -11.68 7.61
N VAL A 311 -2.27 -10.72 8.24
CA VAL A 311 -3.61 -10.29 7.82
C VAL A 311 -3.52 -8.81 7.46
N PHE A 312 -3.77 -8.48 6.19
CA PHE A 312 -3.61 -7.11 5.68
C PHE A 312 -4.91 -6.55 5.07
N ALA A 313 -6.03 -7.27 5.19
CA ALA A 313 -7.31 -6.89 4.62
C ALA A 313 -8.41 -6.69 5.68
N LYS A 314 -9.24 -5.67 5.51
CA LYS A 314 -10.55 -5.59 6.17
C LYS A 314 -11.40 -6.74 5.63
N ALA A 315 -12.20 -7.39 6.48
CA ALA A 315 -13.13 -8.41 6.02
C ALA A 315 -14.06 -7.81 4.95
N GLU A 316 -14.28 -8.55 3.85
CA GLU A 316 -15.28 -8.15 2.85
C GLU A 316 -16.64 -7.93 3.54
N PRO A 317 -17.44 -6.95 3.09
CA PRO A 317 -18.78 -6.77 3.60
C PRO A 317 -19.58 -8.07 3.42
N GLN A 318 -20.38 -8.42 4.43
CA GLN A 318 -21.28 -9.57 4.34
C GLN A 318 -22.36 -9.28 3.29
N VAL A 319 -22.38 -10.05 2.21
CA VAL A 319 -23.38 -9.94 1.13
C VAL A 319 -24.19 -11.22 1.08
N ASN A 320 -25.52 -11.11 0.92
CA ASN A 320 -26.41 -12.26 0.83
C ASN A 320 -26.23 -13.00 -0.51
N LYS A 321 -25.39 -14.04 -0.50
CA LYS A 321 -25.16 -14.93 -1.64
C LYS A 321 -26.22 -16.04 -1.78
N SER A 322 -27.12 -16.18 -0.81
CA SER A 322 -28.10 -17.27 -0.74
C SER A 322 -29.48 -16.92 -1.33
N ALA A 323 -29.73 -15.63 -1.61
CA ALA A 323 -30.94 -15.22 -2.29
C ALA A 323 -31.02 -15.84 -3.70
N PRO A 324 -32.23 -16.14 -4.22
CA PRO A 324 -32.38 -16.61 -5.60
C PRO A 324 -31.78 -15.63 -6.60
N THR A 325 -30.93 -16.10 -7.50
CA THR A 325 -30.38 -15.29 -8.60
C THR A 325 -31.44 -15.11 -9.69
N PRO A 326 -31.89 -13.89 -10.00
CA PRO A 326 -32.80 -13.64 -11.12
C PRO A 326 -32.17 -14.07 -12.45
N ARG A 327 -33.00 -14.46 -13.43
CA ARG A 327 -32.55 -14.90 -14.75
C ARG A 327 -33.26 -14.16 -15.86
N SER A 328 -32.53 -13.88 -16.94
CA SER A 328 -33.04 -13.30 -18.18
C SER A 328 -32.32 -13.96 -19.36
N GLY A 329 -33.04 -14.28 -20.42
CA GLY A 329 -32.45 -14.93 -21.61
C GLY A 329 -31.76 -16.28 -21.31
N GLY A 330 -32.19 -17.01 -20.27
CA GLY A 330 -31.57 -18.28 -19.87
C GLY A 330 -30.29 -18.16 -19.03
N HIS A 331 -29.78 -16.95 -18.81
CA HIS A 331 -28.59 -16.65 -17.99
C HIS A 331 -28.97 -15.88 -16.71
N PRO A 332 -28.08 -15.78 -15.71
CA PRO A 332 -28.27 -14.82 -14.63
C PRO A 332 -28.48 -13.40 -15.17
N ASP A 333 -29.51 -12.73 -14.69
CA ASP A 333 -29.74 -11.33 -15.00
C ASP A 333 -28.77 -10.49 -14.16
N LEU A 334 -27.87 -9.75 -14.79
CA LEU A 334 -26.94 -8.86 -14.10
C LEU A 334 -27.51 -7.45 -13.89
N SER A 335 -28.71 -7.17 -14.43
CA SER A 335 -29.30 -5.84 -14.43
C SER A 335 -29.56 -5.31 -13.02
N GLY A 336 -29.31 -4.02 -12.84
CA GLY A 336 -29.61 -3.29 -11.62
C GLY A 336 -28.51 -2.34 -11.18
N ASN A 337 -28.74 -1.75 -10.00
CA ASN A 337 -27.80 -0.87 -9.33
C ASN A 337 -26.91 -1.68 -8.38
N TRP A 338 -25.63 -1.42 -8.42
CA TRP A 338 -24.61 -2.10 -7.61
C TRP A 338 -23.93 -1.09 -6.70
N SER A 339 -23.63 -1.52 -5.48
CA SER A 339 -23.14 -0.63 -4.42
C SER A 339 -21.78 -0.08 -4.80
N TYR A 340 -21.55 1.17 -4.40
CA TYR A 340 -20.20 1.70 -4.41
C TYR A 340 -19.37 0.94 -3.38
N THR A 341 -18.25 0.36 -3.80
CA THR A 341 -17.26 -0.14 -2.87
C THR A 341 -16.52 1.08 -2.33
N ASP A 342 -16.99 1.60 -1.19
CA ASP A 342 -16.47 2.82 -0.56
C ASP A 342 -14.95 2.78 -0.36
N TRP A 343 -14.40 3.99 -0.26
CA TRP A 343 -13.00 4.43 -0.05
C TRP A 343 -12.08 3.58 0.85
N ILE A 344 -12.59 2.62 1.61
CA ILE A 344 -11.78 1.73 2.47
C ILE A 344 -12.30 0.30 2.32
N GLY A 345 -11.89 -0.33 1.22
CA GLY A 345 -12.27 -1.71 0.92
C GLY A 345 -11.87 -2.20 -0.46
N ASN A 346 -11.49 -1.29 -1.38
CA ASN A 346 -10.94 -1.66 -2.68
C ASN A 346 -9.53 -1.07 -2.87
N TYR A 347 -8.53 -1.91 -2.65
CA TYR A 347 -7.10 -1.59 -2.48
C TYR A 347 -6.38 -1.17 -3.79
N MET A 348 -7.02 -0.43 -4.69
CA MET A 348 -6.36 0.15 -5.88
C MET A 348 -6.81 1.59 -6.20
N THR A 349 -7.99 2.00 -5.73
CA THR A 349 -8.64 3.25 -6.17
C THR A 349 -9.02 4.21 -5.03
N GLY A 350 -9.01 3.74 -3.77
CA GLY A 350 -9.50 4.48 -2.59
C GLY A 350 -8.44 5.11 -1.67
N GLY A 351 -7.29 5.53 -2.20
CA GLY A 351 -6.25 6.19 -1.42
C GLY A 351 -6.12 7.69 -1.70
N GLY A 352 -5.26 8.38 -0.94
CA GLY A 352 -4.77 9.72 -1.23
C GLY A 352 -4.15 9.87 -2.63
N ARG A 353 -3.42 10.96 -2.86
CA ARG A 353 -2.36 11.06 -3.88
C ARG A 353 -1.16 11.74 -3.26
N ARG A 354 0.03 11.46 -3.79
CA ARG A 354 1.24 12.17 -3.38
C ARG A 354 1.06 13.64 -3.72
N CYS A 355 1.42 14.53 -2.81
CA CYS A 355 1.62 15.92 -3.19
C CYS A 355 2.69 16.01 -4.27
N SER A 356 2.45 16.83 -5.29
CA SER A 356 3.51 17.09 -6.27
C SER A 356 4.63 17.90 -5.59
N PRO A 357 5.90 17.62 -5.91
CA PRO A 357 7.05 18.42 -5.48
C PRO A 357 6.94 19.94 -5.64
N TRP A 358 6.12 20.41 -6.59
CA TRP A 358 5.94 21.84 -6.90
C TRP A 358 4.60 22.38 -6.45
N GLN A 359 3.83 21.59 -5.69
CA GLN A 359 2.54 21.99 -5.19
C GLN A 359 2.72 22.97 -4.02
N GLY A 360 2.16 24.17 -4.13
CA GLY A 360 2.20 25.18 -3.05
C GLY A 360 1.41 24.75 -1.80
N GLU A 361 1.31 25.62 -0.80
CA GLU A 361 0.48 25.38 0.40
C GLU A 361 -0.95 24.99 0.00
N GLY A 362 -1.47 23.86 0.52
CA GLY A 362 -2.83 23.41 0.22
C GLY A 362 -3.05 21.91 0.00
N CYS A 363 -2.08 21.04 0.32
CA CYS A 363 -2.35 19.61 0.33
C CYS A 363 -3.40 19.26 1.39
N SER A 364 -4.52 18.69 0.95
CA SER A 364 -5.61 18.33 1.87
C SER A 364 -6.21 16.97 1.52
N ARG A 365 -6.64 16.27 2.56
CA ARG A 365 -7.43 15.05 2.40
C ARG A 365 -8.73 15.30 1.63
N GLN A 366 -9.30 16.49 1.73
CA GLN A 366 -10.52 16.86 1.00
C GLN A 366 -10.30 16.84 -0.51
N THR A 367 -9.13 17.29 -0.97
CA THR A 367 -8.73 17.25 -2.38
C THR A 367 -8.05 15.95 -2.77
N ASN A 368 -8.10 14.92 -1.90
CA ASN A 368 -7.47 13.63 -2.11
C ASN A 368 -5.95 13.71 -2.37
N GLN A 369 -5.26 14.68 -1.77
CA GLN A 369 -3.82 14.90 -1.92
C GLN A 369 -3.19 15.07 -0.54
N THR A 370 -2.10 14.37 -0.27
CA THR A 370 -1.51 14.37 1.07
C THR A 370 0.01 14.14 1.00
N GLU A 371 0.75 14.90 1.80
CA GLU A 371 2.19 14.70 2.01
C GLU A 371 2.43 13.31 2.60
N ASP A 372 1.50 12.87 3.44
CA ASP A 372 1.45 11.58 4.08
C ASP A 372 0.83 10.47 3.20
N PHE A 373 0.92 10.54 1.86
CA PHE A 373 0.16 9.66 0.97
C PHE A 373 0.34 8.15 1.20
N GLU A 374 1.56 7.70 1.47
CA GLU A 374 1.80 6.30 1.84
C GLU A 374 1.04 5.91 3.11
N LEU A 375 0.78 6.88 3.97
CA LEU A 375 0.17 6.74 5.27
C LEU A 375 -1.37 6.70 5.25
N TYR A 376 -1.98 6.88 4.07
CA TYR A 376 -3.43 6.96 3.92
C TYR A 376 -3.98 6.21 2.70
N SER A 377 -3.14 5.51 1.95
CA SER A 377 -3.54 4.89 0.68
C SER A 377 -3.62 3.37 0.75
N PRO A 378 -4.83 2.81 1.01
CA PRO A 378 -5.12 1.38 0.82
C PRO A 378 -4.62 0.83 -0.52
N SER A 379 -4.52 1.66 -1.57
CA SER A 379 -4.02 1.23 -2.89
C SER A 379 -2.60 0.65 -2.87
N ARG A 380 -1.85 0.92 -1.80
CA ARG A 380 -0.48 0.44 -1.59
C ARG A 380 -0.39 -0.79 -0.69
N PHE A 381 -1.40 -1.01 0.16
CA PHE A 381 -1.46 -2.09 1.16
C PHE A 381 -2.09 -3.39 0.64
N GLY A 382 -2.50 -3.42 -0.62
CA GLY A 382 -3.14 -4.57 -1.21
C GLY A 382 -2.27 -5.83 -1.05
N ASN A 383 -2.73 -6.75 -0.22
CA ASN A 383 -2.41 -8.18 -0.26
C ASN A 383 -2.84 -8.84 -1.59
N LEU A 384 -3.09 -8.02 -2.60
CA LEU A 384 -3.75 -8.34 -3.86
C LEU A 384 -2.75 -8.54 -4.99
N GLY A 385 -1.45 -8.54 -4.67
CA GLY A 385 -0.35 -8.55 -5.64
C GLY A 385 -0.30 -7.22 -6.39
N ARG A 386 0.80 -6.48 -6.29
CA ARG A 386 1.07 -5.47 -7.32
C ARG A 386 1.37 -6.20 -8.62
N PRO A 387 1.02 -5.65 -9.80
CA PRO A 387 1.49 -6.23 -11.05
C PRO A 387 3.01 -6.33 -10.99
N ILE A 388 3.60 -7.44 -11.44
CA ILE A 388 5.05 -7.65 -11.45
C ILE A 388 5.61 -7.11 -12.76
N TYR A 389 6.14 -5.89 -12.75
CA TYR A 389 6.83 -5.30 -13.89
C TYR A 389 8.18 -5.96 -14.12
N LYS A 390 8.62 -5.97 -15.36
CA LYS A 390 10.00 -6.33 -15.68
C LYS A 390 10.97 -5.34 -15.01
N PRO A 391 12.16 -5.78 -14.54
CA PRO A 391 13.07 -4.96 -13.74
C PRO A 391 13.48 -3.63 -14.37
N GLU A 392 13.59 -3.59 -15.70
CA GLU A 392 13.89 -2.37 -16.46
C GLU A 392 12.85 -1.24 -16.28
N TYR A 393 11.63 -1.56 -15.84
CA TYR A 393 10.57 -0.57 -15.63
C TYR A 393 10.37 -0.18 -14.16
N TRP A 394 11.08 -0.78 -13.20
CA TRP A 394 10.87 -0.50 -11.77
C TRP A 394 11.13 0.96 -11.38
N ASP A 395 12.14 1.59 -11.98
CA ASP A 395 12.43 3.01 -11.73
C ASP A 395 11.37 3.91 -12.42
N LYS A 396 10.83 3.50 -13.58
CA LYS A 396 9.71 4.21 -14.26
C LYS A 396 8.46 4.20 -13.39
N VAL A 397 8.08 3.05 -12.81
CA VAL A 397 6.90 2.97 -11.92
C VAL A 397 7.07 3.90 -10.71
N GLN A 398 8.27 3.92 -10.12
CA GLN A 398 8.58 4.82 -9.00
C GLN A 398 8.52 6.30 -9.41
N GLU A 399 9.03 6.66 -10.59
CA GLU A 399 8.94 8.02 -11.11
C GLU A 399 7.48 8.43 -11.36
N LEU A 400 6.69 7.58 -12.01
CA LEU A 400 5.29 7.84 -12.29
C LEU A 400 4.47 7.99 -11.01
N ASP A 401 4.73 7.19 -9.98
CA ASP A 401 4.12 7.40 -8.66
C ASP A 401 4.55 8.73 -8.03
N MET A 402 5.85 9.03 -8.03
CA MET A 402 6.40 10.27 -7.48
C MET A 402 5.77 11.51 -8.14
N TRP A 403 5.50 11.45 -9.44
CA TRP A 403 4.92 12.53 -10.23
C TRP A 403 3.48 12.27 -10.64
N THR A 404 2.71 11.52 -9.83
CA THR A 404 1.34 11.12 -10.19
C THR A 404 0.45 12.30 -10.57
N ASN A 405 0.52 13.45 -9.89
CA ASN A 405 -0.32 14.60 -10.24
C ASN A 405 0.04 15.23 -11.61
N LYS A 406 1.27 14.99 -12.09
CA LYS A 406 1.74 15.46 -13.40
C LYS A 406 1.43 14.45 -14.50
N TYR A 407 1.61 13.16 -14.23
CA TYR A 407 1.57 12.13 -15.27
C TYR A 407 0.31 11.27 -15.27
N ASP A 408 -0.47 11.25 -14.18
CA ASP A 408 -1.72 10.49 -14.15
C ASP A 408 -2.75 11.14 -15.09
N PRO A 409 -3.19 10.45 -16.16
CA PRO A 409 -4.07 11.02 -17.19
C PRO A 409 -5.40 11.53 -16.65
N VAL A 410 -5.84 11.01 -15.51
CA VAL A 410 -7.09 11.48 -14.90
C VAL A 410 -6.99 12.95 -14.48
N MET A 411 -5.78 13.48 -14.24
CA MET A 411 -5.55 14.90 -13.96
C MET A 411 -5.76 15.80 -15.18
N THR A 412 -5.82 15.23 -16.38
CA THR A 412 -6.19 15.91 -17.62
C THR A 412 -7.57 15.49 -18.13
N CYS A 413 -8.43 15.02 -17.21
CA CYS A 413 -9.81 14.59 -17.46
C CYS A 413 -9.96 13.39 -18.42
N GLN A 414 -8.92 12.58 -18.61
CA GLN A 414 -9.01 11.37 -19.44
C GLN A 414 -9.79 10.25 -18.71
N PRO A 415 -10.38 9.28 -19.45
CA PRO A 415 -11.01 8.11 -18.86
C PRO A 415 -10.02 7.27 -18.03
N LEU A 416 -10.53 6.52 -17.05
CA LEU A 416 -9.67 5.70 -16.17
C LEU A 416 -9.12 4.45 -16.85
N GLY A 417 -9.87 3.89 -17.81
CA GLY A 417 -9.60 2.57 -18.38
C GLY A 417 -9.93 1.42 -17.42
N VAL A 418 -9.91 0.18 -17.92
CA VAL A 418 -10.01 -1.04 -17.10
C VAL A 418 -8.62 -1.61 -16.82
N PRO A 419 -8.34 -2.15 -15.61
CA PRO A 419 -9.26 -2.42 -14.51
C PRO A 419 -9.43 -1.27 -13.50
N ARG A 420 -8.81 -0.10 -13.72
CA ARG A 420 -8.83 1.02 -12.77
C ARG A 420 -10.24 1.54 -12.51
N GLU A 421 -11.10 1.56 -13.52
CA GLU A 421 -12.52 1.90 -13.41
C GLU A 421 -13.27 0.95 -12.44
N GLY A 422 -12.86 -0.32 -12.37
CA GLY A 422 -13.46 -1.34 -11.53
C GLY A 422 -14.82 -1.84 -12.03
N PRO A 423 -15.62 -2.51 -11.17
CA PRO A 423 -16.92 -3.05 -11.57
C PRO A 423 -17.93 -1.92 -11.84
N PRO A 424 -18.85 -2.11 -12.80
CA PRO A 424 -19.86 -1.11 -13.13
C PRO A 424 -20.82 -0.87 -11.97
N ARG A 425 -21.34 0.35 -11.88
CA ARG A 425 -22.28 0.74 -10.82
C ARG A 425 -23.74 0.51 -11.23
N ARG A 426 -23.99 0.46 -12.54
CA ARG A 426 -25.29 0.08 -13.09
C ARG A 426 -25.10 -0.76 -14.34
N ILE A 427 -25.89 -1.82 -14.45
CA ILE A 427 -25.87 -2.75 -15.59
C ILE A 427 -27.26 -2.78 -16.20
N TYR A 428 -27.31 -2.73 -17.52
CA TYR A 428 -28.47 -3.12 -18.31
C TYR A 428 -28.11 -4.32 -19.16
N GLN A 429 -28.85 -5.41 -19.04
CA GLN A 429 -28.66 -6.61 -19.84
C GLN A 429 -29.82 -6.75 -20.83
N THR A 430 -29.46 -6.99 -22.09
CA THR A 430 -30.39 -7.42 -23.14
C THR A 430 -30.07 -8.85 -23.55
N ASP A 431 -30.83 -9.39 -24.50
CA ASP A 431 -30.54 -10.72 -25.07
C ASP A 431 -29.30 -10.72 -25.97
N ARG A 432 -28.74 -9.55 -26.34
CA ARG A 432 -27.63 -9.42 -27.30
C ARG A 432 -26.39 -8.74 -26.75
N ASP A 433 -26.55 -7.93 -25.72
CA ASP A 433 -25.49 -7.11 -25.15
C ASP A 433 -25.71 -6.83 -23.66
N VAL A 434 -24.65 -6.33 -23.03
CA VAL A 434 -24.73 -5.67 -21.73
C VAL A 434 -24.20 -4.25 -21.86
N THR A 435 -24.89 -3.31 -21.22
CA THR A 435 -24.42 -1.94 -21.05
C THR A 435 -23.97 -1.74 -19.61
N PHE A 436 -22.69 -1.42 -19.44
CA PHE A 436 -22.07 -1.09 -18.18
C PHE A 436 -21.97 0.42 -18.05
N ILE A 437 -22.52 0.95 -16.95
CA ILE A 437 -22.43 2.38 -16.63
C ILE A 437 -21.56 2.56 -15.40
N TYR A 438 -20.59 3.44 -15.55
CA TYR A 438 -19.64 3.78 -14.52
C TYR A 438 -19.95 5.14 -13.93
N THR A 439 -20.23 5.18 -12.63
CA THR A 439 -20.63 6.41 -11.93
C THR A 439 -19.65 6.81 -10.83
N GLY A 440 -18.46 7.25 -11.20
CA GLY A 440 -17.57 7.97 -10.29
C GLY A 440 -16.11 7.84 -10.68
N GLY A 441 -15.47 9.00 -10.73
CA GLY A 441 -14.10 9.16 -11.17
C GLY A 441 -13.07 9.16 -10.03
N ASP A 442 -11.82 9.32 -10.43
CA ASP A 442 -10.74 9.71 -9.54
C ASP A 442 -10.64 11.24 -9.57
N ALA A 443 -10.30 11.88 -8.45
CA ALA A 443 -10.27 13.35 -8.33
C ALA A 443 -9.63 14.01 -9.58
N GLY A 444 -10.45 14.71 -10.38
CA GLY A 444 -10.02 15.35 -11.64
C GLY A 444 -10.61 14.79 -12.95
N GLY A 445 -11.14 13.55 -13.01
CA GLY A 445 -11.58 12.94 -14.27
C GLY A 445 -12.24 11.55 -14.16
N GLY A 446 -12.71 10.99 -15.27
CA GLY A 446 -13.37 9.67 -15.30
C GLY A 446 -14.85 9.67 -14.89
N TYR A 447 -15.57 10.79 -15.05
CA TYR A 447 -17.00 10.83 -14.75
C TYR A 447 -17.82 10.39 -15.96
N GLY A 448 -18.62 9.33 -15.79
CA GLY A 448 -19.73 9.00 -16.68
C GLY A 448 -19.37 8.15 -17.90
N GLU A 449 -18.33 7.33 -17.80
CA GLU A 449 -18.00 6.35 -18.86
C GLU A 449 -19.02 5.22 -18.93
N TYR A 450 -19.13 4.61 -20.11
CA TYR A 450 -19.94 3.42 -20.32
C TYR A 450 -19.26 2.47 -21.31
N ARG A 451 -19.61 1.18 -21.23
CA ARG A 451 -19.27 0.17 -22.23
C ARG A 451 -20.55 -0.50 -22.71
N ILE A 452 -20.70 -0.67 -24.02
CA ILE A 452 -21.74 -1.52 -24.63
C ILE A 452 -21.02 -2.73 -25.19
N ILE A 453 -21.34 -3.91 -24.67
CA ILE A 453 -20.54 -5.11 -24.86
C ILE A 453 -21.43 -6.19 -25.48
N PRO A 454 -21.20 -6.61 -26.74
CA PRO A 454 -21.94 -7.71 -27.34
C PRO A 454 -21.65 -9.01 -26.58
N THR A 455 -22.67 -9.83 -26.34
CA THR A 455 -22.55 -11.07 -25.54
C THR A 455 -22.75 -12.35 -26.36
N ASP A 456 -22.72 -12.23 -27.69
CA ASP A 456 -22.94 -13.34 -28.63
C ASP A 456 -21.70 -14.20 -28.89
N GLY A 457 -20.59 -13.94 -28.19
CA GLY A 457 -19.34 -14.69 -28.31
C GLY A 457 -18.61 -14.52 -29.63
N ARG A 458 -18.91 -13.44 -30.38
CA ARG A 458 -18.17 -13.10 -31.60
C ARG A 458 -16.67 -12.87 -31.30
N PRO A 459 -15.78 -13.15 -32.26
CA PRO A 459 -14.39 -12.72 -32.14
C PRO A 459 -14.28 -11.20 -32.29
N HIS A 460 -13.18 -10.64 -31.80
CA HIS A 460 -12.80 -9.26 -32.10
C HIS A 460 -12.73 -9.03 -33.62
N PRO A 461 -13.20 -7.87 -34.12
CA PRO A 461 -13.07 -7.55 -35.54
C PRO A 461 -11.58 -7.43 -35.92
N LYS A 462 -11.23 -7.78 -37.16
CA LYS A 462 -9.84 -7.65 -37.64
C LYS A 462 -9.32 -6.21 -37.60
N SER A 463 -10.21 -5.22 -37.55
CA SER A 463 -9.89 -3.80 -37.43
C SER A 463 -9.74 -3.34 -35.97
N ALA A 464 -9.96 -4.19 -34.97
CA ALA A 464 -9.90 -3.77 -33.56
C ALA A 464 -8.58 -3.08 -33.22
N GLU A 465 -7.45 -3.57 -33.73
CA GLU A 465 -6.13 -2.97 -33.54
C GLU A 465 -5.99 -1.56 -34.14
N LEU A 466 -6.88 -1.16 -35.05
CA LEU A 466 -6.94 0.19 -35.62
C LEU A 466 -7.81 1.14 -34.80
N ASP A 467 -8.72 0.59 -33.98
CA ASP A 467 -9.70 1.32 -33.18
C ASP A 467 -9.28 1.31 -31.71
N ILE A 468 -8.09 1.86 -31.43
CA ILE A 468 -7.50 1.90 -30.08
C ILE A 468 -8.32 2.83 -29.16
N THR A 469 -8.81 2.32 -28.03
CA THR A 469 -9.65 3.09 -27.09
C THR A 469 -9.17 3.02 -25.64
N TYR A 470 -9.67 3.90 -24.78
CA TYR A 470 -9.36 3.90 -23.34
C TYR A 470 -9.90 2.66 -22.59
N MET A 471 -11.01 2.10 -23.07
CA MET A 471 -11.72 0.99 -22.41
C MET A 471 -11.51 -0.36 -23.12
N GLY A 472 -10.78 -0.36 -24.23
CA GLY A 472 -10.54 -1.51 -25.10
C GLY A 472 -11.78 -1.90 -25.92
N ASP A 473 -11.55 -2.53 -27.07
CA ASP A 473 -12.60 -3.27 -27.78
C ASP A 473 -12.93 -4.51 -26.94
N THR A 474 -14.18 -4.63 -26.48
CA THR A 474 -14.60 -5.68 -25.55
C THR A 474 -15.68 -6.56 -26.17
N VAL A 475 -15.50 -7.88 -26.14
CA VAL A 475 -16.53 -8.87 -26.51
C VAL A 475 -16.84 -9.79 -25.34
N GLY A 476 -18.09 -10.24 -25.24
CA GLY A 476 -18.58 -11.08 -24.16
C GLY A 476 -19.11 -12.43 -24.64
N ARG A 477 -19.03 -13.43 -23.75
CA ARG A 477 -19.72 -14.71 -23.89
C ARG A 477 -20.13 -15.26 -22.54
N TRP A 478 -21.15 -16.12 -22.52
CA TRP A 478 -21.55 -16.83 -21.33
C TRP A 478 -20.84 -18.19 -21.20
N GLU A 479 -20.20 -18.42 -20.06
CA GLU A 479 -19.68 -19.72 -19.63
C GLU A 479 -20.52 -20.21 -18.46
N GLY A 480 -21.61 -20.92 -18.77
CA GLY A 480 -22.64 -21.28 -17.80
C GLY A 480 -23.34 -20.03 -17.23
N ASP A 481 -23.14 -19.80 -15.93
CA ASP A 481 -23.72 -18.67 -15.18
C ASP A 481 -22.75 -17.49 -15.02
N THR A 482 -21.59 -17.54 -15.68
CA THR A 482 -20.59 -16.47 -15.66
C THR A 482 -20.53 -15.76 -17.01
N LEU A 483 -20.67 -14.43 -17.00
CA LEU A 483 -20.35 -13.60 -18.15
C LEU A 483 -18.84 -13.38 -18.19
N VAL A 484 -18.21 -13.78 -19.29
CA VAL A 484 -16.77 -13.64 -19.53
C VAL A 484 -16.55 -12.61 -20.61
N LEU A 485 -15.73 -11.61 -20.31
CA LEU A 485 -15.38 -10.53 -21.22
C LEU A 485 -13.90 -10.63 -21.58
N ASP A 486 -13.62 -10.39 -22.85
CA ASP A 486 -12.29 -10.31 -23.45
C ASP A 486 -12.12 -8.91 -24.02
N ALA A 487 -11.06 -8.21 -23.62
CA ALA A 487 -10.78 -6.85 -24.07
C ALA A 487 -9.34 -6.68 -24.59
N VAL A 488 -9.21 -6.00 -25.72
CA VAL A 488 -7.95 -5.68 -26.43
C VAL A 488 -7.97 -4.26 -26.97
N ALA A 489 -6.92 -3.85 -27.70
CA ALA A 489 -6.83 -2.56 -28.40
C ALA A 489 -6.97 -1.35 -27.46
N PHE A 490 -6.13 -1.33 -26.42
CA PHE A 490 -6.08 -0.25 -25.45
C PHE A 490 -5.10 0.84 -25.86
N THR A 491 -5.42 2.09 -25.54
CA THR A 491 -4.40 3.17 -25.56
C THR A 491 -3.37 2.91 -24.47
N ASP A 492 -2.11 3.25 -24.69
CA ASP A 492 -1.06 3.23 -23.65
C ASP A 492 -1.17 4.40 -22.64
N MET A 493 -2.20 5.24 -22.77
CA MET A 493 -2.38 6.43 -21.95
C MET A 493 -2.89 6.09 -20.55
N THR A 494 -3.79 5.11 -20.40
CA THR A 494 -4.42 4.81 -19.09
C THR A 494 -3.47 4.10 -18.13
N TRP A 495 -3.83 4.10 -16.85
CA TRP A 495 -3.08 3.38 -15.81
C TRP A 495 -3.95 2.27 -15.23
N LEU A 496 -3.34 1.13 -14.95
CA LEU A 496 -3.93 -0.03 -14.28
C LEU A 496 -4.49 0.28 -12.88
N GLY A 497 -3.95 1.33 -12.25
CA GLY A 497 -4.35 1.81 -10.94
C GLY A 497 -3.53 3.04 -10.52
N ARG A 498 -3.79 3.54 -9.31
CA ARG A 498 -2.94 4.59 -8.73
C ARG A 498 -1.52 4.08 -8.48
N GLY A 499 -0.56 4.99 -8.53
CA GLY A 499 0.82 4.74 -8.14
C GLY A 499 1.72 4.30 -9.28
N GLY A 500 1.53 4.91 -10.45
CA GLY A 500 2.41 4.75 -11.60
C GLY A 500 2.30 3.40 -12.29
N LEU A 501 1.20 2.67 -12.06
CA LEU A 501 0.97 1.35 -12.64
C LEU A 501 0.51 1.49 -14.09
N PHE A 502 1.44 1.79 -14.99
CA PHE A 502 1.19 1.95 -16.44
C PHE A 502 1.04 0.60 -17.16
N HIS A 503 0.55 0.63 -18.39
CA HIS A 503 0.58 -0.51 -19.31
C HIS A 503 1.02 -0.06 -20.71
N SER A 504 1.32 -1.00 -21.59
CA SER A 504 1.58 -0.78 -23.01
C SER A 504 0.28 -0.86 -23.83
N ASP A 505 0.39 -0.72 -25.14
CA ASP A 505 -0.70 -0.99 -26.10
C ASP A 505 -0.93 -2.50 -26.34
N GLN A 506 -0.04 -3.38 -25.83
CA GLN A 506 -0.18 -4.83 -25.86
C GLN A 506 -0.99 -5.40 -24.68
N MET A 507 -1.68 -4.53 -23.92
CA MET A 507 -2.50 -4.95 -22.82
C MET A 507 -3.71 -5.78 -23.30
N HIS A 508 -3.97 -6.87 -22.61
CA HIS A 508 -5.18 -7.69 -22.71
C HIS A 508 -5.83 -7.80 -21.33
N VAL A 509 -7.16 -7.69 -21.27
CA VAL A 509 -7.89 -7.75 -20.01
C VAL A 509 -9.01 -8.79 -20.12
N GLY A 510 -8.93 -9.80 -19.25
CA GLY A 510 -10.00 -10.78 -19.06
C GLY A 510 -10.82 -10.45 -17.81
N GLU A 511 -12.12 -10.25 -17.98
CA GLU A 511 -13.04 -9.98 -16.87
C GLU A 511 -14.10 -11.08 -16.73
N ARG A 512 -14.48 -11.43 -15.49
CA ARG A 512 -15.54 -12.40 -15.22
C ARG A 512 -16.52 -11.84 -14.21
N PHE A 513 -17.80 -11.92 -14.56
CA PHE A 513 -18.91 -11.48 -13.73
C PHE A 513 -19.82 -12.66 -13.38
N THR A 514 -19.96 -12.95 -12.09
CA THR A 514 -20.83 -14.04 -11.59
C THR A 514 -21.80 -13.48 -10.55
N ARG A 515 -23.11 -13.62 -10.78
CA ARG A 515 -24.14 -13.18 -9.83
C ARG A 515 -24.57 -14.32 -8.91
N GLN A 516 -24.49 -14.09 -7.60
CA GLN A 516 -24.96 -15.00 -6.55
C GLN A 516 -25.92 -14.24 -5.64
N GLY A 517 -27.23 -14.39 -5.86
CA GLY A 517 -28.26 -13.62 -5.17
C GLY A 517 -28.06 -12.11 -5.34
N ASP A 518 -27.71 -11.45 -4.24
CA ASP A 518 -27.44 -10.01 -4.17
C ASP A 518 -25.95 -9.65 -4.26
N ALA A 519 -25.09 -10.63 -4.57
CA ALA A 519 -23.67 -10.42 -4.81
C ALA A 519 -23.34 -10.49 -6.31
N LEU A 520 -22.57 -9.51 -6.79
CA LEU A 520 -21.86 -9.59 -8.06
C LEU A 520 -20.38 -9.84 -7.76
N LEU A 521 -19.90 -11.01 -8.15
CA LEU A 521 -18.49 -11.38 -8.05
C LEU A 521 -17.79 -10.91 -9.33
N TYR A 522 -16.76 -10.10 -9.16
CA TYR A 522 -15.96 -9.55 -10.25
C TYR A 522 -14.52 -10.04 -10.12
N ASP A 523 -14.08 -10.83 -11.09
CA ASP A 523 -12.68 -11.26 -11.25
C ASP A 523 -12.08 -10.56 -12.47
N VAL A 524 -10.80 -10.18 -12.37
CA VAL A 524 -10.10 -9.56 -13.49
C VAL A 524 -8.64 -9.98 -13.53
N THR A 525 -8.16 -10.28 -14.73
CA THR A 525 -6.77 -10.60 -15.05
C THR A 525 -6.29 -9.66 -16.12
N VAL A 526 -5.10 -9.09 -15.93
CA VAL A 526 -4.44 -8.21 -16.91
C VAL A 526 -3.19 -8.92 -17.41
N GLU A 527 -3.05 -9.03 -18.72
CA GLU A 527 -1.86 -9.54 -19.40
C GLU A 527 -1.22 -8.39 -20.18
N ASP A 528 0.08 -8.21 -20.02
CA ASP A 528 0.84 -7.25 -20.82
C ASP A 528 2.29 -7.75 -20.91
N PRO A 529 2.60 -8.58 -21.93
CA PRO A 529 3.90 -9.22 -22.04
C PRO A 529 5.03 -8.24 -22.37
N GLU A 530 4.72 -6.98 -22.73
CA GLU A 530 5.74 -5.96 -22.95
C GLU A 530 6.32 -5.49 -21.61
N VAL A 531 5.46 -5.20 -20.63
CA VAL A 531 5.89 -4.53 -19.39
C VAL A 531 5.82 -5.41 -18.15
N LEU A 532 4.94 -6.42 -18.15
CA LEU A 532 4.75 -7.36 -17.05
C LEU A 532 5.55 -8.65 -17.25
N VAL A 533 5.93 -9.25 -16.13
CA VAL A 533 6.63 -10.54 -16.05
C VAL A 533 5.64 -11.70 -16.20
N GLU A 534 4.43 -11.52 -15.65
CA GLU A 534 3.37 -12.51 -15.60
C GLU A 534 2.00 -11.81 -15.58
N PRO A 535 0.91 -12.52 -15.95
CA PRO A 535 -0.45 -12.01 -15.80
C PRO A 535 -0.73 -11.51 -14.39
N TRP A 536 -1.27 -10.30 -14.29
CA TRP A 536 -1.69 -9.72 -13.02
C TRP A 536 -3.13 -10.10 -12.72
N VAL A 537 -3.31 -11.07 -11.82
CA VAL A 537 -4.63 -11.53 -11.35
C VAL A 537 -5.03 -10.72 -10.13
N LEU A 538 -6.06 -9.89 -10.26
CA LEU A 538 -6.61 -9.17 -9.12
C LEU A 538 -7.51 -10.11 -8.31
N PRO A 539 -7.50 -10.01 -6.98
CA PRO A 539 -8.44 -10.75 -6.15
C PRO A 539 -9.86 -10.34 -6.45
N ARG A 540 -10.71 -11.35 -6.38
CA ARG A 540 -12.15 -11.23 -6.54
C ARG A 540 -12.68 -10.07 -5.71
N ARG A 541 -13.48 -9.21 -6.35
CA ARG A 541 -14.26 -8.16 -5.70
C ARG A 541 -15.70 -8.64 -5.56
N THR A 542 -16.21 -8.66 -4.33
CA THR A 542 -17.64 -8.88 -4.07
C THR A 542 -18.37 -7.53 -4.00
N VAL A 543 -19.27 -7.26 -4.95
CA VAL A 543 -20.12 -6.05 -4.97
C VAL A 543 -21.53 -6.39 -4.54
N ALA A 544 -22.07 -5.66 -3.56
CA ALA A 544 -23.44 -5.86 -3.09
C ALA A 544 -24.45 -5.13 -3.98
N ARG A 545 -25.62 -5.72 -4.22
CA ARG A 545 -26.74 -5.04 -4.86
C ARG A 545 -27.13 -3.79 -4.06
N ASN A 546 -27.32 -2.66 -4.74
CA ASN A 546 -27.80 -1.44 -4.11
C ASN A 546 -29.33 -1.34 -4.26
N PRO A 547 -30.10 -1.44 -3.17
CA PRO A 547 -31.55 -1.42 -3.24
C PRO A 547 -32.12 -0.02 -3.48
N ASN A 548 -31.31 1.05 -3.36
CA ASN A 548 -31.78 2.40 -3.61
C ASN A 548 -32.12 2.58 -5.11
N PRO A 549 -33.37 2.92 -5.47
CA PRO A 549 -33.77 3.11 -6.86
C PRO A 549 -33.01 4.27 -7.54
N ASP A 550 -32.57 5.26 -6.77
CA ASP A 550 -31.85 6.43 -7.27
C ASP A 550 -30.33 6.21 -7.33
N ALA A 551 -29.83 5.07 -6.84
CA ALA A 551 -28.41 4.76 -6.92
C ALA A 551 -27.94 4.65 -8.38
N GLY A 552 -26.77 5.21 -8.68
CA GLY A 552 -26.20 5.18 -10.02
C GLY A 552 -26.95 6.02 -11.06
N LEU A 553 -27.87 6.89 -10.64
CA LEU A 553 -28.38 7.95 -11.51
C LEU A 553 -27.27 8.99 -11.72
N ILE A 554 -26.76 9.07 -12.95
CA ILE A 554 -25.89 10.17 -13.36
C ILE A 554 -26.80 11.38 -13.59
N ARG A 555 -26.70 12.38 -12.71
CA ARG A 555 -27.36 13.66 -12.95
C ARG A 555 -26.71 14.31 -14.17
N GLU A 556 -27.53 14.84 -15.07
CA GLU A 556 -27.05 15.70 -16.15
C GLU A 556 -26.22 16.84 -15.54
N ARG A 557 -25.14 17.24 -16.23
CA ARG A 557 -24.27 18.31 -15.74
C ARG A 557 -25.07 19.59 -15.55
N GLY A 558 -24.82 20.29 -14.44
CA GLY A 558 -25.34 21.65 -14.23
C GLY A 558 -24.77 22.62 -15.26
N ASN A 559 -25.39 23.80 -15.38
CA ASN A 559 -24.86 24.89 -16.21
C ASN A 559 -23.48 25.33 -15.71
N CYS A 560 -22.57 25.66 -16.64
CA CYS A 560 -21.30 26.30 -16.28
C CYS A 560 -21.56 27.75 -15.88
N GLU A 561 -21.14 28.15 -14.69
CA GLU A 561 -21.13 29.55 -14.27
C GLU A 561 -19.69 30.08 -14.36
N VAL A 562 -19.52 31.23 -15.02
CA VAL A 562 -18.22 31.90 -15.11
C VAL A 562 -18.06 32.75 -13.86
N GLN A 563 -17.09 32.42 -13.02
CA GLN A 563 -16.64 33.31 -11.95
C GLN A 563 -15.39 34.07 -12.41
N GLU A 564 -15.57 35.37 -12.64
CA GLU A 564 -14.48 36.34 -12.84
C GLU A 564 -14.02 36.83 -11.47
N LEU A 565 -13.00 36.19 -10.89
CA LEU A 565 -12.26 36.76 -9.78
C LEU A 565 -11.15 37.61 -10.41
N GLY A 566 -11.16 38.94 -10.23
CA GLY A 566 -10.49 39.97 -11.07
C GLY A 566 -9.00 39.85 -11.47
N HIS A 567 -8.32 38.73 -11.20
CA HIS A 567 -7.00 38.37 -11.71
C HIS A 567 -6.96 37.04 -12.48
N ALA A 568 -8.05 36.27 -12.55
CA ALA A 568 -8.17 35.04 -13.33
C ALA A 568 -9.64 34.76 -13.68
N THR A 569 -9.91 34.56 -14.97
CA THR A 569 -11.16 33.93 -15.41
C THR A 569 -11.05 32.43 -15.15
N SER A 570 -11.71 31.94 -14.10
CA SER A 570 -11.88 30.50 -13.91
C SER A 570 -13.25 30.09 -14.42
N GLN A 571 -13.29 29.27 -15.48
CA GLN A 571 -14.47 28.43 -15.72
C GLN A 571 -14.48 27.36 -14.65
N ILE A 572 -15.25 27.59 -13.58
CA ILE A 572 -15.44 26.58 -12.55
C ILE A 572 -16.44 25.57 -13.09
N ARG A 573 -15.95 24.34 -13.30
CA ARG A 573 -16.79 23.18 -13.64
C ARG A 573 -17.52 22.78 -12.36
N HIS A 574 -18.85 22.93 -12.33
CA HIS A 574 -19.70 22.39 -11.28
C HIS A 574 -20.01 20.90 -11.51
#